data_AF-A0A948Z8E4-F1
#
_entry.id   AF-A0A948Z8E4-F1
#
_cell.length_a   1.000
_cell.length_b   1.000
_cell.length_c   1.000
_cell.angle_alpha   90.00
_cell.angle_beta   90.00
_cell.angle_gamma   90.00
#
_symmetry.space_group_name_H-M   'P 1'
#
loop_
_entity.id
_entity.type
_entity.pdbx_description
1 polymer ?
#
loop_
_entity_poly.entity_id
_entity_poly.type
_entity_poly.pdbx_seq_one_letter_code
_entity_poly.pdbx_strand_id
1 'polypeptide(L)' 'TVRLKENGLIALGRGADPDIITASAKAYINGLNRLEYLKANPIETTEVI' A
#
# COMPACT_ATOMS: atom_id res chain seq x y z
N THR A 1 8.04 -3.09 6.75
CA THR A 1 6.77 -2.86 6.02
C THR A 1 6.34 -1.42 6.26
N VAL A 2 5.48 -0.86 5.41
CA VAL A 2 4.99 0.54 5.51
C VAL A 2 3.47 0.55 5.35
N ARG A 3 2.77 1.33 6.17
CA ARG A 3 1.32 1.54 6.05
C ARG A 3 1.07 2.96 5.53
N LEU A 4 0.30 3.09 4.46
CA LEU A 4 -0.11 4.37 3.87
C LEU A 4 -1.63 4.50 3.99
N LYS A 5 -2.11 5.72 4.20
CA LYS A 5 -3.53 6.03 4.27
C LYS A 5 -3.80 7.33 3.52
N GLU A 6 -4.81 7.33 2.67
CA GLU A 6 -5.24 8.51 1.94
C GLU A 6 -6.71 8.36 1.52
N ASN A 7 -7.51 9.42 1.64
CA ASN A 7 -8.92 9.44 1.19
C ASN A 7 -9.76 8.22 1.65
N GLY A 8 -9.51 7.73 2.86
CA GLY A 8 -10.20 6.55 3.41
C GLY A 8 -9.63 5.20 2.97
N LEU A 9 -8.75 5.17 1.97
CA LEU A 9 -8.05 3.96 1.52
C LEU A 9 -6.81 3.70 2.39
N ILE A 10 -6.54 2.43 2.65
CA ILE A 10 -5.36 1.97 3.40
C ILE A 10 -4.60 0.97 2.54
N ALA A 11 -3.31 1.23 2.34
CA ALA A 11 -2.41 0.33 1.63
C ALA A 11 -1.26 -0.12 2.55
N LEU A 12 -0.86 -1.38 2.40
CA LEU A 12 0.31 -1.94 3.08
C LEU A 12 1.40 -2.24 2.05
N GLY A 13 2.50 -1.52 2.15
CA GLY A 13 3.70 -1.71 1.36
C GLY A 13 4.70 -2.67 2.01
N ARG A 14 5.29 -3.55 1.19
CA ARG A 14 6.31 -4.51 1.62
C ARG A 14 7.58 -4.34 0.79
N GLY A 15 8.71 -4.42 1.46
CA GLY A 15 10.04 -4.34 0.87
C GLY A 15 10.98 -5.18 1.71
N ALA A 16 11.83 -5.95 1.03
CA ALA A 16 12.85 -6.77 1.65
C ALA A 16 14.19 -6.42 0.99
N ASP A 17 15.16 -6.07 1.81
CA ASP A 17 16.53 -5.76 1.41
C ASP A 17 17.44 -5.91 2.65
N PRO A 18 18.70 -6.36 2.49
CA PRO A 18 19.68 -6.35 3.59
C PRO A 18 19.93 -4.95 4.15
N ASP A 19 19.83 -3.91 3.32
CA ASP A 19 19.94 -2.52 3.74
C ASP A 19 18.57 -1.95 4.14
N ILE A 20 18.49 -1.39 5.34
CA ILE A 20 17.21 -0.91 5.90
C ILE A 20 16.65 0.28 5.14
N ILE A 21 17.50 1.15 4.60
CA ILE A 21 17.06 2.33 3.83
C ILE A 21 16.44 1.89 2.51
N THR A 22 17.11 0.97 1.82
CA THR A 22 16.64 0.38 0.57
C THR A 22 15.36 -0.44 0.78
N ALA A 23 15.28 -1.25 1.85
CA ALA A 23 14.07 -1.99 2.21
C ALA A 23 12.88 -1.05 2.46
N SER A 24 13.13 0.08 3.13
CA SER A 24 12.13 1.09 3.44
C SER A 24 11.62 1.79 2.17
N ALA A 25 12.53 2.19 1.28
CA ALA A 25 12.19 2.79 -0.01
C ALA A 25 11.36 1.83 -0.88
N LYS A 26 11.79 0.57 -0.99
CA LYS A 26 11.04 -0.49 -1.70
C LYS A 26 9.65 -0.69 -1.12
N ALA A 27 9.52 -0.74 0.21
CA ALA A 27 8.23 -0.88 0.88
C ALA A 27 7.32 0.33 0.61
N TYR A 28 7.86 1.55 0.61
CA TYR A 28 7.11 2.77 0.35
C TYR A 28 6.55 2.80 -1.08
N ILE A 29 7.40 2.56 -2.09
CA ILE A 29 6.97 2.52 -3.50
C ILE A 29 5.91 1.43 -3.71
N ASN A 30 6.10 0.25 -3.12
CA ASN A 30 5.11 -0.83 -3.19
C ASN A 30 3.76 -0.43 -2.58
N GLY A 31 3.79 0.29 -1.44
CA GLY A 31 2.59 0.82 -0.81
C GLY A 31 1.88 1.86 -1.67
N LEU A 32 2.62 2.79 -2.29
CA LEU A 32 2.06 3.82 -3.16
C LEU A 32 1.40 3.21 -4.40
N ASN A 33 2.08 2.28 -5.07
CA ASN A 33 1.51 1.59 -6.23
C ASN A 33 0.19 0.89 -5.88
N ARG A 34 0.12 0.29 -4.69
CA ARG A 34 -1.12 -0.35 -4.20
C ARG A 34 -2.19 0.67 -3.85
N LEU A 35 -1.82 1.81 -3.28
CA LEU A 35 -2.76 2.89 -2.97
C LEU A 35 -3.37 3.50 -4.25
N GLU A 36 -2.55 3.78 -5.26
CA GLU A 36 -3.01 4.24 -6.57
C GLU A 36 -3.90 3.21 -7.26
N TYR A 37 -3.54 1.93 -7.17
CA TYR A 37 -4.38 0.86 -7.68
C TYR A 37 -5.77 0.86 -7.04
N LEU A 38 -5.88 1.04 -5.71
CA LEU A 38 -7.15 1.09 -5.00
C LEU A 38 -8.00 2.32 -5.37
N LYS A 39 -7.36 3.44 -5.73
CA LYS A 39 -8.07 4.63 -6.24
C LYS A 39 -8.67 4.36 -7.63
N ALA A 40 -7.90 3.72 -8.50
CA ALA A 40 -8.33 3.40 -9.86
C ALA A 40 -9.32 2.24 -9.90
N ASN A 41 -9.26 1.33 -8.92
CA ASN A 41 -10.11 0.16 -8.80
C ASN A 41 -10.77 0.18 -7.42
N PRO A 42 -11.83 0.99 -7.23
CA PRO A 42 -12.56 0.99 -5.98
C PRO A 42 -13.06 -0.43 -5.73
N ILE A 43 -12.56 -1.03 -4.65
CA ILE A 43 -13.11 -2.28 -4.13
C ILE A 43 -14.55 -1.97 -3.72
N GLU A 44 -15.52 -2.47 -4.49
CA GLU A 44 -16.87 -2.64 -4.02
C GLU A 44 -16.76 -3.55 -2.79
N THR A 45 -16.73 -2.94 -1.61
CA THR A 45 -16.96 -3.67 -0.37
C THR A 45 -18.37 -4.21 -0.51
N THR A 46 -18.50 -5.46 -0.94
CA THR A 46 -19.69 -6.25 -0.66
C THR A 46 -19.78 -6.32 0.86
N GLU A 47 -20.48 -5.35 1.44
CA GLU A 47 -20.98 -5.45 2.80
C GLU A 47 -21.84 -6.71 2.83
N VAL A 48 -21.28 -7.76 3.43
CA VAL A 48 -22.01 -8.97 3.73
C VAL A 48 -23.00 -8.58 4.83
N ILE A 49 -24.23 -8.30 4.41
CA ILE A 49 -25.43 -8.14 5.26
C ILE A 49 -25.73 -9.45 5.99
#